data_AF-A0A6C0LAJ7-F1
#
_entry.id   AF-A0A6C0LAJ7-F1
#
_cell.length_a   1.000
_cell.length_b   1.000
_cell.length_c   1.000
_cell.angle_alpha   90.00
_cell.angle_beta   90.00
_cell.angle_gamma   90.00
#
_symmetry.space_group_name_H-M   'P 1'
#
loop_
_entity.id
_entity.type
_entity.pdbx_description
1 polymer ?
#
loop_
_entity_poly.entity_id
_entity_poly.type
_entity_poly.pdbx_seq_one_letter_code
_entity_poly.pdbx_strand_id
1 'polypeptide(L)'
;MEDEKFSRYERLKLFIKEIEDSKYSNRNVEWYDKHYNILEEYRMNFSDFTYIDNEISNKEFRQNASLVENLLKRLMTDYQKHRWFGLYDYVRLNQTLVWLADYTEQYYKKEDNLLLSLFKSLKV
;
A
#
# COMPACT_ATOMS: atom_id res chain seq x y z
N MET A 1 16.33 -9.89 -7.01
CA MET A 1 15.77 -8.57 -7.40
C MET A 1 14.32 -8.69 -7.89
N GLU A 2 13.94 -9.78 -8.58
CA GLU A 2 12.53 -10.18 -8.77
C GLU A 2 11.95 -10.89 -7.54
N ASP A 3 12.73 -11.74 -6.85
CA ASP A 3 12.27 -12.53 -5.70
C ASP A 3 11.78 -11.68 -4.51
N GLU A 4 12.44 -10.53 -4.24
CA GLU A 4 12.02 -9.61 -3.17
C GLU A 4 10.74 -8.86 -3.51
N LYS A 5 10.50 -8.53 -4.78
CA LYS A 5 9.27 -7.83 -5.22
C LYS A 5 8.07 -8.77 -5.16
N PHE A 6 8.26 -10.01 -5.63
CA PHE A 6 7.24 -11.06 -5.53
C PHE A 6 6.87 -11.32 -4.06
N SER A 7 7.87 -11.33 -3.17
CA SER A 7 7.70 -11.48 -1.72
C SER A 7 6.84 -10.36 -1.09
N ARG A 8 7.05 -9.08 -1.45
CA ARG A 8 6.29 -7.96 -0.87
C ARG A 8 4.81 -7.95 -1.27
N TYR A 9 4.52 -8.26 -2.54
CA TYR A 9 3.15 -8.29 -3.06
C TYR A 9 2.34 -9.46 -2.49
N GLU A 10 2.91 -10.66 -2.43
CA GLU A 10 2.27 -11.80 -1.78
C GLU A 10 2.09 -11.58 -0.27
N ARG A 11 3.03 -10.87 0.38
CA ARG A 11 2.90 -10.45 1.78
C ARG A 11 1.66 -9.58 2.03
N LEU A 12 1.30 -8.67 1.11
CA LEU A 12 0.06 -7.87 1.22
C LEU A 12 -1.18 -8.77 1.26
N LYS A 13 -1.26 -9.73 0.34
CA LYS A 13 -2.38 -10.68 0.25
C LYS A 13 -2.48 -11.56 1.49
N LEU A 14 -1.34 -12.00 2.02
CA LEU A 14 -1.29 -12.78 3.26
C LEU A 14 -1.86 -11.99 4.44
N PHE A 15 -1.53 -10.70 4.58
CA PHE A 15 -2.09 -9.87 5.66
C PHE A 15 -3.59 -9.64 5.53
N ILE A 16 -4.08 -9.40 4.30
CA ILE A 16 -5.51 -9.27 4.04
C ILE A 16 -6.22 -10.54 4.52
N LYS A 17 -5.77 -11.71 4.04
CA LYS A 17 -6.34 -12.99 4.40
C LYS A 17 -6.28 -13.28 5.90
N GLU A 18 -5.14 -13.04 6.53
CA GLU A 18 -4.94 -13.25 7.98
C GLU A 18 -5.96 -12.44 8.81
N ILE A 19 -6.23 -11.20 8.43
CA ILE A 19 -7.17 -10.32 9.14
C ILE A 19 -8.61 -10.69 8.85
N GLU A 20 -8.95 -10.99 7.59
CA GLU A 20 -10.29 -11.43 7.19
C GLU A 20 -10.67 -12.76 7.85
N ASP A 21 -9.77 -13.75 7.86
CA ASP A 21 -9.95 -15.05 8.52
C ASP A 21 -10.15 -14.88 10.03
N SER A 22 -9.50 -13.88 10.63
CA SER A 22 -9.68 -13.52 12.04
C SER A 22 -10.95 -12.72 12.34
N LYS A 23 -11.76 -12.41 11.31
CA LYS A 23 -12.96 -11.57 11.39
C LYS A 23 -12.70 -10.22 12.05
N TYR A 24 -11.55 -9.61 11.73
CA TYR A 24 -11.14 -8.30 12.27
C TYR A 24 -11.05 -8.28 13.81
N SER A 25 -10.73 -9.41 14.44
CA SER A 25 -10.48 -9.45 15.88
C SER A 25 -9.25 -8.65 16.25
N ASN A 26 -9.33 -7.92 17.37
CA ASN A 26 -8.22 -7.10 17.86
C ASN A 26 -6.95 -7.94 18.02
N ARG A 27 -5.82 -7.32 17.69
CA ARG A 27 -4.50 -7.95 17.78
C ARG A 27 -3.79 -7.52 19.07
N ASN A 28 -2.77 -8.30 19.44
CA ASN A 28 -1.88 -7.88 20.53
C ASN A 28 -0.99 -6.71 20.06
N VAL A 29 -0.36 -6.05 21.02
CA VAL A 29 0.49 -4.88 20.77
C VAL A 29 1.68 -5.25 19.87
N GLU A 30 2.30 -6.41 20.07
CA GLU A 30 3.44 -6.87 19.25
C GLU A 30 3.09 -6.98 17.76
N TRP A 31 1.87 -7.42 17.44
CA TRP A 31 1.39 -7.44 16.07
C TRP A 31 1.27 -6.03 15.51
N TYR A 32 0.69 -5.09 16.27
CA TYR A 32 0.59 -3.69 15.83
C TYR A 32 1.97 -3.05 15.66
N ASP A 33 2.91 -3.31 16.57
CA ASP A 33 4.29 -2.82 16.48
C ASP A 33 4.96 -3.34 15.18
N LYS A 34 4.83 -4.64 14.89
CA LYS A 34 5.35 -5.24 13.65
C LYS A 34 4.71 -4.64 12.40
N HIS A 35 3.39 -4.47 12.40
CA HIS A 35 2.67 -3.97 11.23
C HIS A 35 2.83 -2.47 11.05
N TYR A 36 3.11 -1.71 12.11
CA TYR A 36 3.48 -0.31 11.99
C TYR A 36 4.84 -0.14 11.28
N ASN A 37 5.83 -0.98 11.56
CA ASN A 37 7.09 -0.97 10.80
C ASN A 37 6.86 -1.19 9.29
N ILE A 38 5.84 -1.98 8.94
CA ILE A 38 5.45 -2.21 7.54
C ILE A 38 4.78 -0.97 6.94
N LEU A 39 3.97 -0.25 7.71
CA LEU A 39 3.42 1.05 7.27
C LEU A 39 4.55 2.08 7.07
N GLU A 40 5.58 2.08 7.91
CA GLU A 40 6.78 2.89 7.72
C GLU A 40 7.55 2.48 6.46
N GLU A 41 7.70 1.18 6.20
CA GLU A 41 8.23 0.68 4.93
C GLU A 41 7.40 1.22 3.74
N TYR A 42 6.07 1.20 3.81
CA TYR A 42 5.23 1.78 2.76
C TYR A 42 5.48 3.27 2.58
N ARG A 43 5.51 4.04 3.68
CA ARG A 43 5.77 5.49 3.64
C ARG A 43 7.15 5.83 3.07
N MET A 44 8.15 4.98 3.29
CA MET A 44 9.50 5.14 2.75
C MET A 44 9.60 4.73 1.28
N ASN A 45 8.85 3.72 0.84
CA ASN A 45 8.94 3.18 -0.52
C ASN A 45 7.94 3.82 -1.50
N PHE A 46 6.82 4.35 -1.02
CA PHE A 46 5.87 5.08 -1.84
C PHE A 46 6.08 6.59 -1.69
N SER A 47 6.17 7.29 -2.82
CA SER A 47 6.12 8.74 -2.82
C SER A 47 4.78 9.24 -2.30
N ASP A 48 4.78 10.47 -1.83
CA ASP A 48 3.57 11.17 -1.42
C ASP A 48 2.57 11.21 -2.60
N PHE A 49 1.47 10.47 -2.47
CA PHE A 49 0.45 10.42 -3.51
C PHE A 49 -0.46 11.66 -3.49
N THR A 50 -0.19 12.67 -2.66
CA THR A 50 -0.84 13.99 -2.79
C THR A 50 -0.58 14.64 -4.14
N TYR A 51 0.52 14.27 -4.82
CA TYR A 51 0.83 14.72 -6.18
C TYR A 51 0.95 13.54 -7.14
N ILE A 52 -0.06 13.38 -8.01
CA ILE A 52 -0.06 12.40 -9.10
C ILE A 52 0.08 13.16 -10.41
N ASP A 53 1.10 12.82 -11.19
CA ASP A 53 1.39 13.44 -12.49
C ASP A 53 0.14 13.48 -13.38
N ASN A 54 -0.11 14.62 -14.03
CA ASN A 54 -1.25 14.86 -14.91
C ASN A 54 -1.34 13.88 -16.09
N GLU A 55 -0.22 13.29 -16.52
CA GLU A 55 -0.17 12.25 -17.56
C GLU A 55 -0.95 10.99 -17.19
N ILE A 56 -1.06 10.66 -15.89
CA ILE A 56 -1.87 9.54 -15.41
C ILE A 56 -3.34 9.95 -15.38
N SER A 57 -3.99 10.00 -16.54
CA SER A 57 -5.38 10.48 -16.67
C SER A 57 -6.44 9.52 -16.12
N ASN A 58 -6.07 8.27 -15.78
CA ASN A 58 -7.02 7.30 -15.24
C ASN A 58 -7.58 7.76 -13.89
N LYS A 59 -8.88 8.01 -13.86
CA LYS A 59 -9.60 8.54 -12.70
C LYS A 59 -9.60 7.56 -11.51
N GLU A 60 -9.79 6.27 -11.77
CA GLU A 60 -9.84 5.24 -10.73
C GLU A 60 -8.47 5.07 -10.07
N PHE A 61 -7.39 5.08 -10.86
CA PHE A 61 -6.02 5.08 -10.35
C PHE A 61 -5.75 6.28 -9.44
N ARG A 62 -6.13 7.49 -9.87
CA ARG A 62 -5.97 8.70 -9.06
C ARG A 62 -6.73 8.62 -7.75
N GLN A 63 -7.96 8.11 -7.79
CA GLN A 63 -8.79 7.94 -6.59
C GLN A 63 -8.15 6.92 -5.62
N ASN A 64 -7.67 5.80 -6.14
CA ASN A 64 -7.01 4.76 -5.34
C ASN A 64 -5.69 5.22 -4.74
N ALA A 65 -4.86 5.95 -5.48
CA ALA A 65 -3.63 6.54 -4.96
C ALA A 65 -3.90 7.60 -3.88
N SER A 66 -4.90 8.47 -4.07
CA SER A 66 -5.34 9.41 -3.03
C SER A 66 -5.89 8.69 -1.79
N LEU A 67 -6.62 7.58 -1.99
CA LEU A 67 -7.11 6.75 -0.89
C LEU A 67 -5.96 6.13 -0.08
N VAL A 68 -4.92 5.61 -0.75
CA VAL A 68 -3.72 5.07 -0.09
C VAL A 68 -3.08 6.10 0.83
N GLU A 69 -2.88 7.33 0.34
CA GLU A 69 -2.27 8.41 1.14
C GLU A 69 -3.07 8.72 2.41
N ASN A 70 -4.39 8.86 2.25
CA ASN A 70 -5.29 9.16 3.37
C ASN A 70 -5.31 8.03 4.41
N LEU A 71 -5.37 6.77 3.95
CA LEU A 71 -5.37 5.61 4.84
C LEU A 71 -4.03 5.47 5.56
N LEU A 72 -2.92 5.61 4.84
CA LEU A 72 -1.57 5.51 5.41
C LEU A 72 -1.36 6.54 6.52
N LYS A 73 -1.68 7.81 6.25
CA LYS A 73 -1.59 8.90 7.23
C LYS A 73 -2.46 8.63 8.47
N ARG A 74 -3.69 8.16 8.27
CA ARG A 74 -4.63 7.84 9.35
C ARG A 74 -4.10 6.70 10.23
N LEU A 75 -3.74 5.57 9.62
CA LEU A 75 -3.27 4.38 10.33
C LEU A 75 -1.98 4.66 11.13
N MET A 76 -1.04 5.41 10.55
CA MET A 76 0.18 5.82 11.26
C MET A 76 -0.13 6.76 12.43
N THR A 77 -1.04 7.73 12.25
CA THR A 77 -1.46 8.66 13.31
C THR A 77 -2.14 7.93 14.46
N ASP A 78 -3.04 6.99 14.14
CA ASP A 78 -3.76 6.20 15.15
C ASP A 78 -2.79 5.35 15.97
N TYR A 79 -1.81 4.71 15.31
CA TYR A 79 -0.77 3.97 16.01
C TYR A 79 0.09 4.86 16.91
N GLN A 80 0.55 6.01 16.42
CA GLN A 80 1.38 6.92 17.22
C GLN A 80 0.66 7.45 18.47
N LYS A 81 -0.68 7.58 18.41
CA LYS A 81 -1.50 8.06 19.55
C LYS A 81 -1.93 6.96 20.49
N HIS A 82 -2.27 5.78 19.97
CA HIS A 82 -2.99 4.76 20.71
C HIS A 82 -2.30 3.40 20.73
N ARG A 83 -1.23 3.22 19.94
CA ARG A 83 -0.50 1.96 19.73
C ARG A 83 -1.36 0.84 19.15
N TRP A 84 -2.43 1.21 18.46
CA TRP A 84 -3.27 0.34 17.63
C TRP A 84 -3.86 1.16 16.48
N PHE A 85 -4.33 0.46 15.44
CA PHE A 85 -5.04 1.09 14.33
C PHE A 85 -6.19 0.20 13.84
N GLY A 86 -7.14 0.79 13.12
CA GLY A 86 -8.31 0.09 12.60
C GLY A 86 -7.93 -0.97 11.55
N LEU A 87 -8.25 -2.24 11.84
CA LEU A 87 -7.94 -3.36 10.94
C LEU A 87 -8.69 -3.28 9.60
N TYR A 88 -9.89 -2.68 9.58
CA TYR A 88 -10.64 -2.45 8.35
C TYR A 88 -9.92 -1.51 7.39
N ASP A 89 -9.46 -0.37 7.89
CA ASP A 89 -8.70 0.61 7.12
C ASP A 89 -7.36 0.02 6.68
N TYR A 90 -6.73 -0.80 7.52
CA TYR A 90 -5.49 -1.51 7.17
C TYR A 90 -5.70 -2.52 6.04
N VAL A 91 -6.76 -3.34 6.08
CA VAL A 91 -7.10 -4.26 4.99
C VAL A 91 -7.39 -3.47 3.71
N ARG A 92 -8.18 -2.40 3.80
CA ARG A 92 -8.51 -1.55 2.64
C ARG A 92 -7.26 -0.93 2.02
N LEU A 93 -6.30 -0.48 2.83
CA LEU A 93 -5.00 0.01 2.35
C LEU A 93 -4.28 -1.07 1.54
N ASN A 94 -4.14 -2.28 2.09
CA ASN A 94 -3.45 -3.37 1.43
C ASN A 94 -4.16 -3.79 0.13
N GLN A 95 -5.49 -3.88 0.12
CA GLN A 95 -6.27 -4.17 -1.09
C GLN A 95 -6.07 -3.10 -2.17
N THR A 96 -6.06 -1.84 -1.79
CA THR A 96 -5.84 -0.73 -2.74
C THR A 96 -4.42 -0.76 -3.31
N LEU A 97 -3.41 -1.10 -2.49
CA LEU A 97 -2.03 -1.27 -2.94
C LEU A 97 -1.89 -2.46 -3.92
N VAL A 98 -2.57 -3.59 -3.66
CA VAL A 98 -2.63 -4.73 -4.58
C VAL A 98 -3.26 -4.31 -5.90
N TRP A 99 -4.40 -3.60 -5.86
CA TRP A 99 -5.06 -3.12 -7.07
C TRP A 99 -4.16 -2.18 -7.88
N LEU A 100 -3.45 -1.24 -7.24
CA LEU A 100 -2.52 -0.34 -7.92
C LEU A 100 -1.37 -1.11 -8.57
N ALA A 101 -0.84 -2.14 -7.89
CA ALA A 101 0.18 -3.02 -8.46
C ALA A 101 -0.35 -3.80 -9.68
N ASP A 102 -1.54 -4.38 -9.60
CA ASP A 102 -2.15 -5.14 -10.70
C ASP A 102 -2.49 -4.25 -11.89
N TYR A 103 -3.07 -3.07 -11.63
CA TYR A 103 -3.41 -2.09 -12.65
C TYR A 103 -2.15 -1.67 -13.40
N THR A 104 -1.10 -1.35 -12.66
CA THR A 104 0.16 -0.96 -13.29
C THR A 104 0.75 -2.14 -14.05
N GLU A 105 0.73 -3.38 -13.55
CA GLU A 105 1.24 -4.52 -14.33
C GLU A 105 0.48 -4.74 -15.66
N GLN A 106 -0.85 -4.62 -15.64
CA GLN A 106 -1.71 -4.84 -16.81
C GLN A 106 -1.54 -3.76 -17.89
N TYR A 107 -1.42 -2.50 -17.50
CA TYR A 107 -1.26 -1.39 -18.45
C TYR A 107 0.16 -1.31 -19.04
N TYR A 108 1.15 -1.86 -18.35
CA TYR A 108 2.57 -1.69 -18.68
C TYR A 108 3.20 -2.93 -19.31
N LYS A 109 2.48 -4.05 -19.40
CA LYS A 109 2.86 -5.21 -20.24
C LYS A 109 2.67 -4.97 -21.74
N LYS A 110 2.24 -3.78 -22.17
CA LYS A 110 2.10 -3.40 -23.59
C LYS A 110 3.23 -2.53 -24.15
N GLU A 111 4.12 -1.98 -23.33
CA GLU A 111 5.34 -1.29 -23.77
C GLU A 111 6.32 -1.28 -22.60
N ASP A 112 7.58 -1.66 -22.87
CA ASP A 112 8.62 -1.84 -21.87
C ASP A 112 8.66 -0.76 -20.77
N ASN A 113 8.67 -1.23 -19.52
CA ASN A 113 9.30 -0.60 -18.36
C ASN A 113 8.77 0.74 -17.82
N LEU A 114 7.52 1.11 -18.03
CA LEU A 114 7.01 2.39 -17.49
C LEU A 114 6.63 2.33 -15.97
N LEU A 115 6.46 1.14 -15.37
CA LEU A 115 6.17 0.95 -13.93
C LEU A 115 7.46 1.12 -13.10
N LEU A 116 8.52 0.54 -13.64
CA LEU A 116 9.89 0.67 -13.17
C LEU A 116 10.40 2.11 -13.41
N SER A 117 9.97 2.77 -14.50
CA SER A 117 10.25 4.20 -14.71
C SER A 117 9.38 5.10 -13.82
N LEU A 118 8.11 4.77 -13.54
CA LEU A 118 7.27 5.52 -12.62
C LEU A 118 7.83 5.46 -11.20
N PHE A 119 8.11 4.26 -10.67
CA PHE A 119 8.81 4.11 -9.40
C PHE A 119 10.24 4.69 -9.39
N LYS A 120 10.90 4.86 -10.55
CA LYS A 120 12.18 5.59 -10.66
C LYS A 120 12.02 7.11 -10.85
N SER A 121 10.88 7.58 -11.37
CA SER A 121 10.55 8.99 -11.66
C SER A 121 9.89 9.68 -10.47
N LEU A 122 9.36 8.86 -9.55
CA LEU A 122 9.18 9.14 -8.13
C LEU A 122 10.56 9.47 -7.52
N LYS A 123 11.04 10.70 -7.74
CA LYS A 123 12.37 11.16 -7.30
C LYS A 123 12.50 11.08 -5.78
N VAL A 124 13.68 10.61 -5.37
CA VAL A 124 14.30 10.67 -4.03
C VAL A 124 14.14 12.05 -3.41
#